data_AF-A0A934MPI8-F1
#
_entry.id   AF-A0A934MPI8-F1
#
_cell.length_a   1.000
_cell.length_b   1.000
_cell.length_c   1.000
_cell.angle_alpha   90.00
_cell.angle_beta   90.00
_cell.angle_gamma   90.00
#
_symmetry.space_group_name_H-M   'P 1'
#
loop_
_entity.id
_entity.type
_entity.pdbx_description
1 polymer ?
#
loop_
_entity_poly.entity_id
_entity_poly.type
_entity_poly.pdbx_seq_one_letter_code
_entity_poly.pdbx_strand_id
1 'polypeptide(L)'
;MEKRKTPISFESKSEYALNCCSRESIVQAIKGTPFQYSTWDMHEQPQCDYVKFFGLFAKYPSIEYLTKLNFSYFVHAKLFDKKTYGCINWNKKDVNAILRMNKQDFSEYRTYNKEVHPIVLRIFQMSRKDIIRPSLEDIDAFYHVTGDVLDQLKTILKHVSVSRMIRYVFGQVNKYEESYNTEKSVVIAWRDYIIECKTLGYDLTDDRIVRPSNLFESHQKTMKLVSHKQNPDLERKISSRLGSLKGYFFENESFLIRPAEGCWELIEEGKSLEICVGSYAERYANGETIILLIRKKAAPNRPFYTVEIRKKTIIQAQGLKHQSPIKEVKEFIHEFERTILKKNKKEKAVAV
;
A
#
# COMPACT_ATOMS: atom_id res chain seq x y z
N MET A 1 -37.09 -43.29 -20.43
CA MET A 1 -36.17 -42.60 -19.48
C MET A 1 -34.93 -43.46 -19.32
N GLU A 2 -33.98 -43.33 -20.25
CA GLU A 2 -32.67 -44.00 -20.14
C GLU A 2 -31.69 -43.07 -19.44
N LYS A 3 -31.15 -43.54 -18.31
CA LYS A 3 -30.17 -42.84 -17.50
C LYS A 3 -28.88 -42.66 -18.31
N ARG A 4 -28.51 -41.42 -18.61
CA ARG A 4 -27.19 -41.06 -19.16
C ARG A 4 -26.10 -41.52 -18.20
N LYS A 5 -25.24 -42.45 -18.65
CA LYS A 5 -23.99 -42.79 -17.96
C LYS A 5 -23.06 -41.57 -18.00
N THR A 6 -22.53 -41.21 -16.84
CA THR A 6 -21.51 -40.17 -16.65
C THR A 6 -20.25 -40.47 -17.50
N PRO A 7 -19.53 -39.44 -17.99
CA PRO A 7 -18.27 -39.65 -18.70
C PRO A 7 -17.22 -40.23 -17.74
N ILE A 8 -16.55 -41.30 -18.18
CA ILE A 8 -15.40 -41.90 -17.50
C ILE A 8 -14.31 -40.82 -17.39
N SER A 9 -13.86 -40.50 -16.17
CA SER A 9 -12.67 -39.69 -15.98
C SER A 9 -11.45 -40.56 -16.33
N PHE A 10 -10.70 -40.16 -17.35
CA PHE A 10 -9.37 -40.68 -17.61
C PHE A 10 -8.38 -39.91 -16.72
N GLU A 11 -8.39 -40.20 -15.42
CA GLU A 11 -7.25 -39.86 -14.58
C GLU A 11 -6.16 -40.92 -14.83
N SER A 12 -5.09 -40.55 -15.52
CA SER A 12 -3.93 -41.41 -15.69
C SER A 12 -3.23 -41.60 -14.33
N LYS A 13 -3.35 -42.81 -13.77
CA LYS A 13 -2.68 -43.21 -12.52
C LYS A 13 -1.29 -43.81 -12.79
N SER A 14 -0.40 -43.07 -13.44
CA SER A 14 1.00 -43.50 -13.58
C SER A 14 1.93 -42.31 -13.63
N GLU A 15 2.71 -42.12 -12.56
CA GLU A 15 3.76 -41.09 -12.45
C GLU A 15 4.97 -41.35 -13.38
N TYR A 16 5.03 -42.48 -14.10
CA TYR A 16 6.17 -42.88 -14.93
C TYR A 16 5.81 -43.62 -16.23
N ALA A 17 4.57 -43.53 -16.71
CA ALA A 17 4.26 -44.05 -18.05
C ALA A 17 4.85 -43.11 -19.10
N LEU A 18 5.90 -43.57 -19.81
CA LEU A 18 6.30 -43.04 -21.11
C LEU A 18 5.08 -43.15 -22.05
N ASN A 19 4.23 -42.12 -22.06
CA ASN A 19 3.13 -41.97 -23.00
C ASN A 19 3.73 -41.68 -24.38
N CYS A 20 4.25 -42.71 -25.04
CA CYS A 20 4.77 -42.64 -26.39
C CYS A 20 3.58 -42.61 -27.38
N CYS A 21 2.86 -41.50 -27.47
CA CYS A 21 2.07 -41.23 -28.67
C CYS A 21 3.06 -40.90 -29.79
N SER A 22 3.08 -41.69 -30.87
CA SER A 22 3.89 -41.38 -32.04
C SER A 22 3.45 -40.04 -32.62
N ARG A 23 4.42 -39.16 -32.93
CA ARG A 23 4.14 -37.85 -33.53
C ARG A 23 3.32 -38.01 -34.81
N GLU A 24 3.59 -39.04 -35.59
CA GLU A 24 2.90 -39.38 -36.83
C GLU A 24 1.40 -39.63 -36.60
N SER A 25 1.04 -40.39 -35.55
CA SER A 25 -0.35 -40.65 -35.21
C SER A 25 -1.08 -39.39 -34.76
N ILE A 26 -0.42 -38.50 -34.00
CA ILE A 26 -1.00 -37.20 -33.63
C ILE A 26 -1.23 -36.34 -34.87
N VAL A 27 -0.23 -36.20 -35.75
CA VAL A 27 -0.33 -35.43 -37.01
C VAL A 27 -1.48 -35.95 -37.87
N GLN A 28 -1.61 -37.27 -38.01
CA GLN A 28 -2.70 -37.87 -38.78
C GLN A 28 -4.07 -37.62 -38.15
N ALA A 29 -4.19 -37.74 -36.82
CA ALA A 29 -5.44 -37.59 -36.10
C ALA A 29 -5.98 -36.15 -36.12
N ILE A 30 -5.10 -35.15 -36.08
CA ILE A 30 -5.51 -33.73 -36.07
C ILE A 30 -5.70 -33.14 -37.47
N LYS A 31 -5.22 -33.81 -38.53
CA LYS A 31 -5.27 -33.31 -39.91
C LYS A 31 -6.71 -33.00 -40.34
N GLY A 32 -6.95 -31.79 -40.84
CA GLY A 32 -8.28 -31.34 -41.26
C GLY A 32 -9.22 -30.96 -40.11
N THR A 33 -8.75 -31.01 -38.87
CA THR A 33 -9.50 -30.56 -37.69
C THR A 33 -8.94 -29.22 -37.18
N PRO A 34 -9.66 -28.47 -36.33
CA PRO A 34 -9.11 -27.27 -35.68
C PRO A 34 -7.83 -27.54 -34.88
N PHE A 35 -7.60 -28.77 -34.42
CA PHE A 35 -6.41 -29.14 -33.66
C PHE A 35 -5.12 -29.14 -34.48
N GLN A 36 -5.19 -29.09 -35.82
CA GLN A 36 -3.98 -28.93 -36.65
C GLN A 36 -3.24 -27.61 -36.39
N TYR A 37 -3.95 -26.61 -35.85
CA TYR A 37 -3.38 -25.31 -35.49
C TYR A 37 -2.96 -25.22 -34.01
N SER A 38 -3.02 -26.33 -33.27
CA SER A 38 -2.86 -26.29 -31.81
C SER A 38 -1.45 -26.00 -31.35
N THR A 39 -0.44 -26.09 -32.21
CA THR A 39 0.99 -25.92 -31.85
C THR A 39 1.46 -26.92 -30.78
N TRP A 40 0.86 -28.11 -30.73
CA TRP A 40 1.13 -29.12 -29.70
C TRP A 40 2.60 -29.56 -29.65
N ASP A 41 3.27 -29.54 -30.79
CA ASP A 41 4.68 -29.87 -31.01
C ASP A 41 5.65 -28.85 -30.37
N MET A 42 5.17 -27.63 -30.11
CA MET A 42 5.92 -26.58 -29.41
C MET A 42 5.80 -26.67 -27.89
N HIS A 43 4.96 -27.59 -27.38
CA HIS A 43 4.73 -27.84 -25.95
C HIS A 43 5.10 -29.27 -25.57
N GLU A 44 6.07 -29.86 -26.26
CA GLU A 44 6.55 -31.21 -26.01
C GLU A 44 7.05 -31.35 -24.57
N GLN A 45 6.51 -32.33 -23.85
CA GLN A 45 6.71 -32.47 -22.40
C GLN A 45 7.50 -33.73 -22.07
N PRO A 46 8.37 -33.71 -21.03
CA PRO A 46 9.04 -34.92 -20.55
C PRO A 46 8.09 -36.05 -20.13
N GLN A 47 6.83 -35.72 -19.82
CA GLN A 47 5.79 -36.67 -19.37
C GLN A 47 4.70 -36.93 -20.44
N CYS A 48 4.81 -36.36 -21.64
CA CYS A 48 3.96 -36.60 -22.81
C CYS A 48 2.42 -36.63 -22.58
N ASP A 49 1.86 -35.80 -21.70
CA ASP A 49 0.39 -35.72 -21.54
C ASP A 49 -0.25 -34.78 -22.58
N TYR A 50 -0.29 -35.27 -23.82
CA TYR A 50 -0.96 -34.58 -24.92
C TYR A 50 -2.49 -34.53 -24.75
N VAL A 51 -3.08 -35.42 -23.95
CA VAL A 51 -4.53 -35.40 -23.66
C VAL A 51 -4.89 -34.12 -22.89
N LYS A 52 -4.11 -33.79 -21.86
CA LYS A 52 -4.26 -32.53 -21.11
C LYS A 52 -4.07 -31.31 -22.02
N PHE A 53 -3.07 -31.35 -22.90
CA PHE A 53 -2.82 -30.29 -23.87
C PHE A 53 -4.02 -30.07 -24.81
N PHE A 54 -4.48 -31.12 -25.48
CA PHE A 54 -5.59 -31.03 -26.43
C PHE A 54 -6.91 -30.68 -25.74
N GLY A 55 -7.14 -31.17 -24.52
CA GLY A 55 -8.27 -30.73 -23.69
C GLY A 55 -8.24 -29.24 -23.38
N LEU A 56 -7.05 -28.69 -23.08
CA LEU A 56 -6.87 -27.25 -22.86
C LEU A 56 -7.08 -26.46 -24.17
N PHE A 57 -6.55 -26.92 -25.29
CA PHE A 57 -6.74 -26.28 -26.61
C PHE A 57 -8.20 -26.27 -27.05
N ALA A 58 -8.92 -27.38 -26.86
CA ALA A 58 -10.35 -27.46 -27.17
C ALA A 58 -11.15 -26.40 -26.40
N LYS A 59 -10.76 -26.12 -25.16
CA LYS A 59 -11.37 -25.07 -24.32
C LYS A 59 -10.92 -23.67 -24.70
N TYR A 60 -9.64 -23.51 -25.06
CA TYR A 60 -9.01 -22.22 -25.34
C TYR A 60 -8.19 -22.25 -26.64
N PRO A 61 -8.83 -22.05 -27.81
CA PRO A 61 -8.11 -21.96 -29.09
C PRO A 61 -7.07 -20.84 -29.15
N SER A 62 -7.16 -19.85 -28.23
CA SER A 62 -6.18 -18.78 -28.07
C SER A 62 -4.75 -19.26 -27.82
N ILE A 63 -4.54 -20.51 -27.43
CA ILE A 63 -3.21 -21.14 -27.31
C ILE A 63 -2.41 -21.00 -28.60
N GLU A 64 -3.05 -21.11 -29.77
CA GLU A 64 -2.38 -20.92 -31.05
C GLU A 64 -1.70 -19.54 -31.11
N TYR A 65 -2.46 -18.48 -30.82
CA TYR A 65 -1.95 -17.10 -30.84
C TYR A 65 -0.88 -16.88 -29.79
N LEU A 66 -1.08 -17.38 -28.56
CA LEU A 66 -0.11 -17.25 -27.48
C LEU A 66 1.22 -17.90 -27.83
N THR A 67 1.19 -19.10 -28.40
CA THR A 67 2.40 -19.81 -28.80
C THR A 67 3.10 -19.09 -29.95
N LYS A 68 2.36 -18.71 -31.00
CA LYS A 68 2.91 -18.00 -32.17
C LYS A 68 3.45 -16.61 -31.85
N LEU A 69 2.98 -15.96 -30.78
CA LEU A 69 3.45 -14.65 -30.33
C LEU A 69 4.50 -14.73 -29.21
N ASN A 70 5.08 -15.90 -28.96
CA ASN A 70 6.11 -16.12 -27.94
C ASN A 70 5.64 -15.86 -26.49
N PHE A 71 4.39 -16.24 -26.20
CA PHE A 71 3.77 -16.26 -24.86
C PHE A 71 3.56 -17.72 -24.37
N SER A 72 4.35 -18.67 -24.88
CA SER A 72 4.25 -20.10 -24.56
C SER A 72 4.37 -20.41 -23.06
N TYR A 73 5.12 -19.58 -22.32
CA TYR A 73 5.18 -19.66 -20.85
C TYR A 73 3.78 -19.72 -20.23
N PHE A 74 2.83 -18.91 -20.70
CA PHE A 74 1.50 -18.86 -20.08
C PHE A 74 0.65 -20.08 -20.39
N VAL A 75 0.89 -20.73 -21.54
CA VAL A 75 0.26 -22.01 -21.88
C VAL A 75 0.82 -23.09 -20.95
N HIS A 76 2.14 -23.18 -20.82
CA HIS A 76 2.79 -24.09 -19.88
C HIS A 76 2.33 -23.85 -18.44
N ALA A 77 2.31 -22.59 -17.98
CA ALA A 77 1.85 -22.24 -16.64
C ALA A 77 0.40 -22.65 -16.41
N LYS A 78 -0.47 -22.58 -17.42
CA LYS A 78 -1.86 -23.02 -17.33
C LYS A 78 -1.99 -24.54 -17.29
N LEU A 79 -1.13 -25.27 -17.99
CA LEU A 79 -1.11 -26.74 -17.98
C LEU A 79 -0.62 -27.31 -16.64
N PHE A 80 0.26 -26.59 -15.93
CA PHE A 80 0.92 -27.08 -14.72
C PHE A 80 0.58 -26.26 -13.47
N ASP A 81 -0.55 -25.55 -13.50
CA ASP A 81 -1.06 -24.76 -12.37
C ASP A 81 -0.03 -23.79 -11.76
N LYS A 82 0.90 -23.26 -12.60
CA LYS A 82 1.86 -22.22 -12.21
C LYS A 82 1.20 -20.84 -12.21
N LYS A 83 1.79 -19.90 -11.48
CA LYS A 83 1.29 -18.53 -11.37
C LYS A 83 1.33 -17.81 -12.72
N THR A 84 0.18 -17.30 -13.14
CA THR A 84 0.03 -16.48 -14.38
C THR A 84 -0.29 -15.02 -14.10
N TYR A 85 -0.43 -14.64 -12.82
CA TYR A 85 -0.67 -13.27 -12.33
C TYR A 85 -1.83 -12.52 -13.00
N GLY A 86 -2.76 -13.25 -13.64
CA GLY A 86 -3.89 -12.68 -14.37
C GLY A 86 -3.52 -12.04 -15.72
N CYS A 87 -2.34 -12.32 -16.26
CA CYS A 87 -1.86 -11.73 -17.51
C CYS A 87 -2.73 -12.11 -18.72
N ILE A 88 -3.25 -13.35 -18.74
CA ILE A 88 -4.03 -13.87 -19.86
C ILE A 88 -5.52 -13.87 -19.53
N ASN A 89 -6.32 -13.25 -20.40
CA ASN A 89 -7.77 -13.37 -20.36
C ASN A 89 -8.25 -14.51 -21.28
N TRP A 90 -8.30 -15.73 -20.73
CA TRP A 90 -8.66 -16.96 -21.44
C TRP A 90 -10.08 -16.98 -22.02
N ASN A 91 -10.97 -16.08 -21.58
CA ASN A 91 -12.35 -16.01 -22.06
C ASN A 91 -12.52 -15.15 -23.33
N LYS A 92 -11.45 -14.51 -23.81
CA LYS A 92 -11.49 -13.66 -25.00
C LYS A 92 -10.96 -14.41 -26.22
N LYS A 93 -11.42 -14.01 -27.40
CA LYS A 93 -11.05 -14.63 -28.69
C LYS A 93 -10.03 -13.78 -29.46
N ASP A 94 -10.11 -12.46 -29.30
CA ASP A 94 -9.20 -11.50 -29.93
C ASP A 94 -7.92 -11.35 -29.12
N VAL A 95 -6.77 -11.32 -29.80
CA VAL A 95 -5.44 -11.33 -29.16
C VAL A 95 -5.15 -10.06 -28.37
N ASN A 96 -5.65 -8.91 -28.83
CA ASN A 96 -5.52 -7.64 -28.09
C ASN A 96 -6.30 -7.72 -26.77
N ALA A 97 -7.50 -8.30 -26.79
CA ALA A 97 -8.33 -8.50 -25.60
C ALA A 97 -7.78 -9.59 -24.65
N ILE A 98 -7.14 -10.64 -25.18
CA ILE A 98 -6.51 -11.71 -24.40
C ILE A 98 -5.34 -11.15 -23.58
N LEU A 99 -4.45 -10.38 -24.23
CA LEU A 99 -3.21 -9.85 -23.64
C LEU A 99 -3.34 -8.42 -23.10
N ARG A 100 -4.48 -7.76 -23.34
CA ARG A 100 -4.73 -6.34 -22.96
C ARG A 100 -3.67 -5.41 -23.54
N MET A 101 -3.29 -5.65 -24.78
CA MET A 101 -2.22 -4.98 -25.51
C MET A 101 -2.73 -4.54 -26.89
N ASN A 102 -2.29 -3.38 -27.36
CA ASN A 102 -2.56 -2.92 -28.72
C ASN A 102 -1.38 -3.20 -29.66
N LYS A 103 -1.50 -2.83 -30.93
CA LYS A 103 -0.45 -3.03 -31.95
C LYS A 103 0.91 -2.43 -31.57
N GLN A 104 0.93 -1.26 -30.92
CA GLN A 104 2.16 -0.61 -30.47
C GLN A 104 2.80 -1.41 -29.32
N ASP A 105 1.99 -1.86 -28.37
CA ASP A 105 2.45 -2.69 -27.24
C ASP A 105 3.06 -4.02 -27.74
N PHE A 106 2.46 -4.64 -28.76
CA PHE A 106 3.03 -5.82 -29.40
C PHE A 106 4.34 -5.53 -30.12
N SER A 107 4.47 -4.36 -30.74
CA SER A 107 5.73 -3.94 -31.36
C SER A 107 6.83 -3.81 -30.31
N GLU A 108 6.53 -3.16 -29.20
CA GLU A 108 7.46 -2.97 -28.07
C GLU A 108 7.92 -4.33 -27.49
N TYR A 109 6.98 -5.23 -27.25
CA TYR A 109 7.28 -6.59 -26.78
C TYR A 109 8.20 -7.36 -27.74
N ARG A 110 7.97 -7.25 -29.06
CA ARG A 110 8.82 -7.89 -30.08
C ARG A 110 10.22 -7.27 -30.12
N THR A 111 10.32 -5.95 -30.00
CA THR A 111 11.60 -5.25 -29.98
C THR A 111 12.44 -5.64 -28.77
N TYR A 112 11.82 -5.83 -27.61
CA TYR A 112 12.51 -6.25 -26.38
C TYR A 112 13.21 -7.62 -26.53
N ASN A 113 12.63 -8.54 -27.34
CA ASN A 113 13.26 -9.78 -27.81
C ASN A 113 13.93 -10.67 -26.73
N LYS A 114 13.43 -10.62 -25.50
CA LYS A 114 13.83 -11.49 -24.38
C LYS A 114 12.60 -12.16 -23.79
N GLU A 115 12.81 -13.24 -23.05
CA GLU A 115 11.73 -13.88 -22.30
C GLU A 115 11.22 -12.91 -21.21
N VAL A 116 9.93 -12.58 -21.25
CA VAL A 116 9.33 -11.64 -20.30
C VAL A 116 8.74 -12.40 -19.13
N HIS A 117 9.24 -12.11 -17.94
CA HIS A 117 8.67 -12.68 -16.72
C HIS A 117 7.18 -12.28 -16.56
N PRO A 118 6.28 -13.17 -16.12
CA PRO A 118 4.85 -12.88 -16.03
C PRO A 118 4.49 -11.62 -15.23
N ILE A 119 5.22 -11.34 -14.15
CA ILE A 119 5.01 -10.13 -13.34
C ILE A 119 5.34 -8.87 -14.15
N VAL A 120 6.42 -8.90 -14.94
CA VAL A 120 6.81 -7.79 -15.82
C VAL A 120 5.70 -7.52 -16.83
N LEU A 121 5.19 -8.57 -17.49
CA LEU A 121 4.04 -8.44 -18.39
C LEU A 121 2.81 -7.88 -17.65
N ARG A 122 2.56 -8.33 -16.42
CA ARG A 122 1.41 -7.85 -15.65
C ARG A 122 1.50 -6.37 -15.35
N ILE A 123 2.67 -5.90 -14.91
CA ILE A 123 2.92 -4.48 -14.62
C ILE A 123 2.83 -3.66 -15.93
N PHE A 124 3.37 -4.19 -17.03
CA PHE A 124 3.26 -3.58 -18.35
C PHE A 124 1.81 -3.40 -18.81
N GLN A 125 0.96 -4.41 -18.63
CA GLN A 125 -0.49 -4.31 -18.88
C GLN A 125 -1.15 -3.28 -17.97
N MET A 126 -0.77 -3.24 -16.69
CA MET A 126 -1.31 -2.27 -15.72
C MET A 126 -0.91 -0.84 -16.05
N SER A 127 0.24 -0.60 -16.68
CA SER A 127 0.70 0.74 -17.05
C SER A 127 0.00 1.31 -18.28
N ARG A 128 -0.71 0.49 -19.07
CA ARG A 128 -1.41 0.97 -20.28
C ARG A 128 -2.54 1.97 -19.99
N LYS A 129 -3.04 2.00 -18.74
CA LYS A 129 -4.01 3.01 -18.25
C LYS A 129 -3.35 4.36 -17.93
N ASP A 130 -2.02 4.41 -17.85
CA ASP A 130 -1.28 5.60 -17.45
C ASP A 130 -1.09 6.54 -18.65
N ILE A 131 -1.09 7.85 -18.37
CA ILE A 131 -0.79 8.90 -19.37
C ILE A 131 0.66 8.79 -19.84
N ILE A 132 1.58 8.61 -18.89
CA ILE A 132 3.00 8.36 -19.14
C ILE A 132 3.23 6.88 -18.85
N ARG A 133 3.67 6.14 -19.87
CA ARG A 133 3.88 4.70 -19.81
C ARG A 133 5.38 4.40 -19.66
N PRO A 134 5.80 3.56 -18.70
CA PRO A 134 7.17 3.08 -18.68
C PRO A 134 7.37 2.09 -19.82
N SER A 135 8.60 2.03 -20.33
CA SER A 135 8.96 1.01 -21.31
C SER A 135 8.99 -0.38 -20.66
N LEU A 136 8.90 -1.42 -21.48
CA LEU A 136 9.05 -2.80 -21.01
C LEU A 136 10.42 -3.04 -20.36
N GLU A 137 11.48 -2.42 -20.87
CA GLU A 137 12.83 -2.46 -20.29
C GLU A 137 12.86 -1.83 -18.88
N ASP A 138 12.21 -0.67 -18.69
CA ASP A 138 12.14 -0.02 -17.37
C ASP A 138 11.42 -0.89 -16.33
N ILE A 139 10.34 -1.56 -16.75
CA ILE A 139 9.56 -2.44 -15.87
C ILE A 139 10.35 -3.70 -15.54
N ASP A 140 11.07 -4.24 -16.52
CA ASP A 140 11.91 -5.41 -16.32
C ASP A 140 13.10 -5.10 -15.39
N ALA A 141 13.78 -3.97 -15.58
CA ALA A 141 14.82 -3.50 -14.67
C ALA A 141 14.28 -3.30 -13.24
N PHE A 142 13.08 -2.71 -13.11
CA PHE A 142 12.40 -2.58 -11.82
C PHE A 142 12.09 -3.94 -11.18
N TYR A 143 11.66 -4.93 -11.97
CA TYR A 143 11.42 -6.28 -11.47
C TYR A 143 12.71 -6.96 -10.99
N HIS A 144 13.83 -6.78 -11.68
CA HIS A 144 15.12 -7.36 -11.27
C HIS A 144 15.58 -6.88 -9.88
N VAL A 145 15.32 -5.62 -9.53
CA VAL A 145 15.71 -5.06 -8.23
C VAL A 145 14.66 -5.29 -7.12
N THR A 146 13.38 -5.50 -7.47
CA THR A 146 12.30 -5.67 -6.48
C THR A 146 11.85 -7.12 -6.27
N GLY A 147 12.00 -7.98 -7.26
CA GLY A 147 11.48 -9.35 -7.28
C GLY A 147 9.96 -9.43 -7.29
N ASP A 148 9.40 -10.52 -6.74
CA ASP A 148 7.95 -10.67 -6.60
C ASP A 148 7.41 -9.80 -5.44
N VAL A 149 6.93 -8.62 -5.81
CA VAL A 149 6.23 -7.66 -4.93
C VAL A 149 4.85 -7.28 -5.47
N LEU A 150 4.26 -8.08 -6.37
CA LEU A 150 3.08 -7.66 -7.13
C LEU A 150 1.89 -7.28 -6.22
N ASP A 151 1.71 -7.99 -5.10
CA ASP A 151 0.61 -7.70 -4.17
C ASP A 151 0.79 -6.38 -3.42
N GLN A 152 2.04 -6.01 -3.10
CA GLN A 152 2.38 -4.69 -2.57
C GLN A 152 2.11 -3.61 -3.63
N LEU A 153 2.55 -3.83 -4.88
CA LEU A 153 2.33 -2.89 -5.98
C LEU A 153 0.84 -2.66 -6.24
N LYS A 154 -0.02 -3.70 -6.17
CA LYS A 154 -1.48 -3.52 -6.33
C LYS A 154 -2.09 -2.55 -5.32
N THR A 155 -1.53 -2.46 -4.11
CA THR A 155 -2.00 -1.49 -3.10
C THR A 155 -1.58 -0.08 -3.48
N ILE A 156 -0.32 0.10 -3.85
CA ILE A 156 0.26 1.37 -4.26
C ILE A 156 -0.41 1.90 -5.54
N LEU A 157 -0.60 1.04 -6.55
CA LEU A 157 -1.15 1.37 -7.87
C LEU A 157 -2.66 1.71 -7.90
N LYS A 158 -3.32 1.69 -6.73
CA LYS A 158 -4.65 2.31 -6.54
C LYS A 158 -4.56 3.83 -6.42
N HIS A 159 -3.41 4.35 -6.02
CA HIS A 159 -3.19 5.75 -5.70
C HIS A 159 -2.20 6.44 -6.66
N VAL A 160 -1.31 5.68 -7.31
CA VAL A 160 -0.32 6.21 -8.24
C VAL A 160 -0.24 5.40 -9.55
N SER A 161 0.28 6.02 -10.60
CA SER A 161 0.60 5.35 -11.87
C SER A 161 1.90 4.55 -11.77
N VAL A 162 2.11 3.58 -12.68
CA VAL A 162 3.31 2.72 -12.70
C VAL A 162 4.57 3.56 -12.89
N SER A 163 4.59 4.51 -13.83
CA SER A 163 5.76 5.38 -14.02
C SER A 163 6.06 6.27 -12.83
N ARG A 164 5.05 6.69 -12.06
CA ARG A 164 5.28 7.48 -10.83
C ARG A 164 5.80 6.60 -9.70
N MET A 165 5.28 5.38 -9.60
CA MET A 165 5.73 4.38 -8.64
C MET A 165 7.21 4.03 -8.85
N ILE A 166 7.61 3.65 -10.07
CA ILE A 166 9.00 3.30 -10.39
C ILE A 166 9.95 4.45 -10.04
N ARG A 167 9.64 5.67 -10.52
CA ARG A 167 10.46 6.87 -10.24
C ARG A 167 10.56 7.18 -8.76
N TYR A 168 9.47 7.00 -8.01
CA TYR A 168 9.47 7.27 -6.58
C TYR A 168 10.33 6.26 -5.82
N VAL A 169 10.21 4.98 -6.13
CA VAL A 169 10.98 3.92 -5.47
C VAL A 169 12.48 4.15 -5.65
N PHE A 170 12.94 4.33 -6.89
CA PHE A 170 14.35 4.66 -7.15
C PHE A 170 14.77 5.99 -6.49
N GLY A 171 13.89 6.99 -6.50
CA GLY A 171 14.16 8.27 -5.85
C GLY A 171 14.28 8.18 -4.32
N GLN A 172 13.59 7.25 -3.67
CA GLN A 172 13.72 7.04 -2.22
C GLN A 172 15.04 6.33 -1.87
N VAL A 173 15.43 5.30 -2.63
CA VAL A 173 16.72 4.62 -2.44
C VAL A 173 17.87 5.62 -2.61
N ASN A 174 17.88 6.37 -3.72
CA ASN A 174 18.96 7.31 -4.02
C ASN A 174 19.09 8.48 -3.03
N LYS A 175 18.00 8.89 -2.39
CA LYS A 175 18.00 10.02 -1.45
C LYS A 175 18.22 9.62 -0.01
N TYR A 176 17.88 8.38 0.34
CA TYR A 176 17.86 7.88 1.72
C TYR A 176 18.53 6.52 1.82
N GLU A 177 19.71 6.37 1.22
CA GLU A 177 20.48 5.12 1.15
C GLU A 177 20.79 4.53 2.54
N GLU A 178 20.97 5.39 3.55
CA GLU A 178 21.16 4.97 4.95
C GLU A 178 19.91 4.32 5.55
N SER A 179 18.72 4.67 5.05
CA SER A 179 17.43 4.16 5.53
C SER A 179 16.88 3.01 4.68
N TYR A 180 17.20 3.00 3.39
CA TYR A 180 16.74 2.00 2.43
C TYR A 180 17.89 1.45 1.59
N ASN A 181 18.21 0.18 1.83
CA ASN A 181 19.27 -0.54 1.11
C ASN A 181 18.81 -1.22 -0.19
N THR A 182 17.49 -1.30 -0.44
CA THR A 182 16.92 -1.99 -1.62
C THR A 182 15.60 -1.35 -2.05
N GLU A 183 15.30 -1.39 -3.35
CA GLU A 183 14.01 -0.95 -3.90
C GLU A 183 12.85 -1.79 -3.35
N LYS A 184 13.11 -3.08 -3.09
CA LYS A 184 12.15 -3.98 -2.46
C LYS A 184 11.71 -3.48 -1.08
N SER A 185 12.65 -3.03 -0.24
CA SER A 185 12.30 -2.53 1.10
C SER A 185 11.50 -1.23 1.03
N VAL A 186 11.78 -0.36 0.05
CA VAL A 186 10.97 0.83 -0.23
C VAL A 186 9.55 0.45 -0.63
N VAL A 187 9.35 -0.52 -1.54
CA VAL A 187 8.02 -0.96 -1.96
C VAL A 187 7.19 -1.49 -0.78
N ILE A 188 7.82 -2.29 0.09
CA ILE A 188 7.16 -2.85 1.28
C ILE A 188 6.78 -1.73 2.25
N ALA A 189 7.73 -0.88 2.62
CA ALA A 189 7.49 0.25 3.52
C ALA A 189 6.44 1.22 2.96
N TRP A 190 6.42 1.44 1.65
CA TRP A 190 5.44 2.33 1.03
C TRP A 190 4.02 1.77 1.10
N ARG A 191 3.87 0.46 0.85
CA ARG A 191 2.59 -0.23 1.01
C ARG A 191 2.10 -0.15 2.47
N ASP A 192 2.98 -0.40 3.43
CA ASP A 192 2.63 -0.38 4.85
C ASP A 192 2.25 1.03 5.30
N TYR A 193 3.05 2.03 4.92
CA TYR A 193 2.73 3.45 5.12
C TYR A 193 1.35 3.86 4.57
N ILE A 194 0.99 3.46 3.35
CA ILE A 194 -0.34 3.78 2.78
C ILE A 194 -1.47 3.18 3.63
N ILE A 195 -1.27 1.96 4.15
CA ILE A 195 -2.26 1.28 5.00
C ILE A 195 -2.37 1.99 6.36
N GLU A 196 -1.26 2.44 6.92
CA GLU A 196 -1.24 3.21 8.16
C GLU A 196 -1.90 4.57 7.97
N CYS A 197 -1.61 5.26 6.86
CA CYS A 197 -2.28 6.50 6.49
C CYS A 197 -3.79 6.31 6.40
N LYS A 198 -4.26 5.23 5.77
CA LYS A 198 -5.69 4.88 5.74
C LYS A 198 -6.25 4.65 7.14
N THR A 199 -5.51 3.95 8.00
CA THR A 199 -5.90 3.62 9.38
C THR A 199 -6.03 4.88 10.25
N LEU A 200 -5.17 5.88 10.01
CA LEU A 200 -5.17 7.19 10.66
C LEU A 200 -6.11 8.20 9.96
N GLY A 201 -6.80 7.78 8.90
CA GLY A 201 -7.76 8.61 8.17
C GLY A 201 -7.13 9.78 7.42
N TYR A 202 -5.87 9.67 7.00
CA TYR A 202 -5.26 10.66 6.10
C TYR A 202 -5.90 10.61 4.71
N ASP A 203 -5.90 11.76 4.04
CA ASP A 203 -6.43 11.88 2.69
C ASP A 203 -5.44 11.30 1.66
N LEU A 204 -5.77 10.10 1.16
CA LEU A 204 -4.99 9.40 0.13
C LEU A 204 -5.24 9.91 -1.29
N THR A 205 -5.95 11.03 -1.46
CA THR A 205 -6.03 11.77 -2.73
C THR A 205 -4.95 12.85 -2.82
N ASP A 206 -4.38 13.28 -1.69
CA ASP A 206 -3.24 14.21 -1.67
C ASP A 206 -1.94 13.48 -1.99
N ASP A 207 -1.30 13.89 -3.09
CA ASP A 207 -0.03 13.30 -3.55
C ASP A 207 1.09 13.42 -2.52
N ARG A 208 1.09 14.48 -1.70
CA ARG A 208 2.10 14.69 -0.66
C ARG A 208 1.96 13.70 0.49
N ILE A 209 0.73 13.23 0.73
CA ILE A 209 0.44 12.17 1.68
C ILE A 209 0.79 10.83 1.07
N VAL A 210 0.31 10.52 -0.15
CA VAL A 210 0.58 9.21 -0.75
C VAL A 210 2.08 9.02 -1.01
N ARG A 211 2.80 10.09 -1.34
CA ARG A 211 4.18 10.04 -1.83
C ARG A 211 5.04 11.08 -1.10
N PRO A 212 5.27 10.90 0.22
CA PRO A 212 6.02 11.85 1.03
C PRO A 212 7.45 12.02 0.51
N SER A 213 8.08 13.16 0.78
CA SER A 213 9.46 13.40 0.36
C SER A 213 10.41 12.38 0.99
N ASN A 214 10.30 12.17 2.30
CA ASN A 214 11.00 11.15 3.08
C ASN A 214 10.00 10.08 3.53
N LEU A 215 9.97 8.95 2.84
CA LEU A 215 9.09 7.84 3.17
C LEU A 215 9.44 7.22 4.52
N PHE A 216 10.73 7.05 4.82
CA PHE A 216 11.18 6.41 6.04
C PHE A 216 10.68 7.16 7.28
N GLU A 217 10.94 8.47 7.33
CA GLU A 217 10.49 9.31 8.45
C GLU A 217 8.96 9.31 8.59
N SER A 218 8.25 9.40 7.47
CA SER A 218 6.78 9.41 7.46
C SER A 218 6.20 8.06 7.91
N HIS A 219 6.82 6.96 7.51
CA HIS A 219 6.48 5.60 7.93
C HIS A 219 6.74 5.41 9.42
N GLN A 220 7.92 5.80 9.94
CA GLN A 220 8.20 5.72 11.38
C GLN A 220 7.19 6.52 12.22
N LYS A 221 6.81 7.72 11.76
CA LYS A 221 5.78 8.54 12.42
C LYS A 221 4.42 7.84 12.43
N THR A 222 3.97 7.33 11.30
CA THR A 222 2.65 6.70 11.16
C THR A 222 2.57 5.35 11.87
N MET A 223 3.60 4.52 11.80
CA MET A 223 3.77 3.30 12.62
C MET A 223 3.54 3.60 14.11
N LYS A 224 4.20 4.64 14.64
CA LYS A 224 4.05 5.05 16.05
C LYS A 224 2.62 5.49 16.38
N LEU A 225 2.00 6.29 15.52
CA LEU A 225 0.61 6.74 15.72
C LEU A 225 -0.39 5.59 15.66
N VAL A 226 -0.20 4.62 14.74
CA VAL A 226 -1.04 3.41 14.65
C VAL A 226 -0.87 2.56 15.90
N SER A 227 0.35 2.36 16.37
CA SER A 227 0.63 1.66 17.63
C SER A 227 -0.10 2.30 18.81
N HIS A 228 -0.03 3.64 18.93
CA HIS A 228 -0.77 4.37 19.97
C HIS A 228 -2.29 4.22 19.83
N LYS A 229 -2.82 4.34 18.60
CA LYS A 229 -4.26 4.15 18.32
C LYS A 229 -4.75 2.76 18.68
N GLN A 230 -3.91 1.74 18.52
CA GLN A 230 -4.23 0.34 18.81
C GLN A 230 -3.92 -0.08 20.25
N ASN A 231 -3.43 0.83 21.11
CA ASN A 231 -3.07 0.54 22.48
C ASN A 231 -4.18 0.97 23.48
N PRO A 232 -5.04 0.04 23.94
CA PRO A 232 -6.12 0.37 24.87
C PRO A 232 -5.62 0.77 26.26
N ASP A 233 -4.43 0.33 26.67
CA ASP A 233 -3.85 0.71 27.97
C ASP A 233 -3.41 2.17 27.96
N LEU A 234 -2.96 2.68 26.81
CA LEU A 234 -2.59 4.08 26.67
C LEU A 234 -3.80 4.99 26.84
N GLU A 235 -4.92 4.65 26.18
CA GLU A 235 -6.19 5.36 26.35
C GLU A 235 -6.64 5.34 27.81
N ARG A 236 -6.63 4.16 28.45
CA ARG A 236 -7.01 4.01 29.87
C ARG A 236 -6.14 4.84 30.80
N LYS A 237 -4.82 4.88 30.58
CA LYS A 237 -3.89 5.70 31.37
C LYS A 237 -4.19 7.19 31.23
N ILE A 238 -4.45 7.66 30.00
CA ILE A 238 -4.82 9.05 29.75
C ILE A 238 -6.12 9.38 30.48
N SER A 239 -7.17 8.57 30.30
CA SER A 239 -8.47 8.78 30.95
C SER A 239 -8.36 8.83 32.48
N SER A 240 -7.61 7.89 33.08
CA SER A 240 -7.36 7.88 34.55
C SER A 240 -6.63 9.14 35.03
N ARG A 241 -5.76 9.72 34.19
CA ARG A 241 -5.00 10.93 34.53
C ARG A 241 -5.85 12.20 34.44
N LEU A 242 -6.90 12.25 33.62
CA LEU A 242 -7.70 13.46 33.38
C LEU A 242 -8.22 14.11 34.65
N GLY A 243 -8.60 13.32 35.67
CA GLY A 243 -9.01 13.84 36.97
C GLY A 243 -7.99 14.77 37.60
N SER A 244 -6.70 14.39 37.53
CA SER A 244 -5.58 15.22 38.02
C SER A 244 -5.27 16.43 37.16
N LEU A 245 -5.74 16.45 35.91
CA LEU A 245 -5.49 17.51 34.94
C LEU A 245 -6.61 18.56 34.89
N LYS A 246 -7.73 18.35 35.61
CA LYS A 246 -8.84 19.31 35.69
C LYS A 246 -8.41 20.73 36.10
N GLY A 247 -7.40 20.83 36.96
CA GLY A 247 -6.84 22.12 37.38
C GLY A 247 -6.15 22.93 36.27
N TYR A 248 -5.96 22.35 35.08
CA TYR A 248 -5.43 23.04 33.89
C TYR A 248 -6.53 23.60 32.98
N PHE A 249 -7.80 23.37 33.30
CA PHE A 249 -8.89 24.03 32.60
C PHE A 249 -8.90 25.53 32.92
N PHE A 250 -9.00 26.37 31.89
CA PHE A 250 -9.10 27.81 32.04
C PHE A 250 -9.81 28.41 30.83
N GLU A 251 -10.54 29.50 31.04
CA GLU A 251 -11.24 30.19 29.97
C GLU A 251 -11.41 31.68 30.27
N ASN A 252 -11.57 32.46 29.20
CA ASN A 252 -12.01 33.85 29.24
C ASN A 252 -13.19 34.04 28.27
N GLU A 253 -13.54 35.26 27.90
CA GLU A 253 -14.69 35.52 27.00
C GLU A 253 -14.50 34.93 25.60
N SER A 254 -13.26 34.79 25.12
CA SER A 254 -12.96 34.43 23.73
C SER A 254 -12.41 33.01 23.55
N PHE A 255 -11.65 32.52 24.54
CA PHE A 255 -10.91 31.26 24.43
C PHE A 255 -11.12 30.37 25.65
N LEU A 256 -10.93 29.07 25.43
CA LEU A 256 -10.78 28.07 26.48
C LEU A 256 -9.51 27.25 26.22
N ILE A 257 -8.91 26.75 27.29
CA ILE A 257 -7.80 25.79 27.26
C ILE A 257 -8.18 24.60 28.15
N ARG A 258 -7.99 23.38 27.63
CA ARG A 258 -8.27 22.15 28.37
C ARG A 258 -7.26 21.05 28.06
N PRO A 259 -7.07 20.06 28.95
CA PRO A 259 -6.31 18.86 28.61
C PRO A 259 -6.89 18.12 27.41
N ALA A 260 -6.04 17.45 26.63
CA ALA A 260 -6.47 16.46 25.66
C ALA A 260 -7.07 15.23 26.39
N GLU A 261 -8.23 14.76 25.94
CA GLU A 261 -9.06 13.78 26.66
C GLU A 261 -8.67 12.33 26.37
N GLY A 262 -7.92 12.09 25.30
CA GLY A 262 -7.56 10.74 24.89
C GLY A 262 -6.41 10.72 23.89
N CYS A 263 -5.91 9.51 23.63
CA CYS A 263 -4.89 9.31 22.61
C CYS A 263 -5.42 9.67 21.23
N TRP A 264 -6.67 9.33 20.94
CA TRP A 264 -7.28 9.63 19.65
C TRP A 264 -7.40 11.14 19.40
N GLU A 265 -7.75 11.92 20.43
CA GLU A 265 -7.80 13.37 20.30
C GLU A 265 -6.42 13.97 20.02
N LEU A 266 -5.36 13.48 20.66
CA LEU A 266 -3.99 13.93 20.36
C LEU A 266 -3.59 13.65 18.89
N ILE A 267 -3.98 12.49 18.37
CA ILE A 267 -3.70 12.11 16.98
C ILE A 267 -4.45 13.03 16.01
N GLU A 268 -5.75 13.22 16.21
CA GLU A 268 -6.56 14.08 15.34
C GLU A 268 -6.18 15.56 15.46
N GLU A 269 -5.78 16.03 16.64
CA GLU A 269 -5.25 17.38 16.84
C GLU A 269 -3.96 17.58 16.04
N GLY A 270 -3.01 16.65 16.17
CA GLY A 270 -1.73 16.71 15.48
C GLY A 270 -1.88 16.63 13.97
N LYS A 271 -2.86 15.87 13.48
CA LYS A 271 -3.21 15.79 12.05
C LYS A 271 -3.86 17.08 11.56
N SER A 272 -4.85 17.60 12.29
CA SER A 272 -5.60 18.81 11.89
C SER A 272 -4.74 20.07 11.88
N LEU A 273 -3.78 20.17 12.80
CA LEU A 273 -2.86 21.31 12.89
C LEU A 273 -1.51 21.04 12.22
N GLU A 274 -1.22 19.84 11.73
CA GLU A 274 0.08 19.47 11.16
C GLU A 274 1.27 19.69 12.15
N ILE A 275 1.10 19.34 13.44
CA ILE A 275 2.10 19.60 14.51
C ILE A 275 2.60 18.39 15.31
N CYS A 276 2.34 17.16 14.84
CA CYS A 276 2.90 15.92 15.40
C CYS A 276 2.64 15.63 16.90
N VAL A 277 1.69 16.30 17.56
CA VAL A 277 1.41 16.11 19.00
C VAL A 277 0.88 14.71 19.36
N GLY A 278 0.30 13.98 18.40
CA GLY A 278 -0.09 12.57 18.59
C GLY A 278 1.07 11.65 19.00
N SER A 279 2.30 11.99 18.59
CA SER A 279 3.51 11.21 18.95
C SER A 279 3.89 11.33 20.44
N TYR A 280 3.22 12.21 21.19
CA TYR A 280 3.49 12.49 22.60
C TYR A 280 2.57 11.69 23.53
N ALA A 281 1.68 10.86 22.99
CA ALA A 281 0.66 10.13 23.75
C ALA A 281 1.26 9.31 24.91
N GLU A 282 2.38 8.60 24.71
CA GLU A 282 3.07 7.88 25.80
C GLU A 282 3.54 8.79 26.93
N ARG A 283 4.26 9.86 26.58
CA ARG A 283 4.75 10.85 27.57
C ARG A 283 3.60 11.54 28.28
N TYR A 284 2.50 11.78 27.57
CA TYR A 284 1.28 12.35 28.13
C TYR A 284 0.55 11.36 29.04
N ALA A 285 0.51 10.08 28.72
CA ALA A 285 -0.05 9.06 29.59
C ALA A 285 0.79 8.87 30.86
N ASN A 286 2.12 8.94 30.75
CA ASN A 286 3.06 8.64 31.84
C ASN A 286 3.32 9.79 32.81
N GLY A 287 2.77 10.99 32.60
CA GLY A 287 3.04 12.11 33.51
C GLY A 287 4.08 13.11 33.01
N GLU A 288 4.92 12.72 32.05
CA GLU A 288 6.14 13.41 31.65
C GLU A 288 5.90 14.76 30.96
N THR A 289 4.78 14.85 30.23
CA THR A 289 4.31 16.09 29.60
C THR A 289 2.82 16.27 29.81
N ILE A 290 2.34 17.50 29.64
CA ILE A 290 0.92 17.86 29.63
C ILE A 290 0.64 18.57 28.32
N ILE A 291 -0.28 18.02 27.55
CA ILE A 291 -0.78 18.62 26.31
C ILE A 291 -2.15 19.23 26.58
N LEU A 292 -2.24 20.53 26.32
CA LEU A 292 -3.46 21.31 26.44
C LEU A 292 -3.88 21.84 25.07
N LEU A 293 -5.18 21.84 24.82
CA LEU A 293 -5.80 22.26 23.59
C LEU A 293 -6.50 23.60 23.82
N ILE A 294 -6.09 24.63 23.09
CA ILE A 294 -6.75 25.92 23.05
C ILE A 294 -7.80 25.87 21.96
N ARG A 295 -8.97 26.43 22.28
CA ARG A 295 -10.12 26.57 21.37
C ARG A 295 -10.68 27.97 21.43
N LYS A 296 -11.31 28.40 20.34
CA LYS A 296 -12.21 29.56 20.36
C LYS A 296 -13.52 29.14 21.02
N LYS A 297 -14.07 29.93 21.94
CA LYS A 297 -15.37 29.64 22.57
C LYS A 297 -16.51 29.52 21.56
N ALA A 298 -16.45 30.32 20.49
CA ALA A 298 -17.43 30.25 19.39
C ALA A 298 -17.33 28.95 18.55
N ALA A 299 -16.24 28.19 18.66
CA ALA A 299 -16.03 26.95 17.92
C ALA A 299 -15.19 25.94 18.75
N PRO A 300 -15.73 25.43 19.87
CA PRO A 300 -14.96 24.65 20.85
C PRO A 300 -14.47 23.31 20.31
N ASN A 301 -15.13 22.78 19.27
CA ASN A 301 -14.77 21.51 18.63
C ASN A 301 -13.76 21.67 17.48
N ARG A 302 -13.34 22.90 17.16
CA ARG A 302 -12.40 23.17 16.06
C ARG A 302 -10.97 23.35 16.58
N PRO A 303 -9.99 22.55 16.12
CA PRO A 303 -8.58 22.73 16.44
C PRO A 303 -8.09 24.17 16.19
N PHE A 304 -7.27 24.70 17.09
CA PHE A 304 -6.77 26.08 17.00
C PHE A 304 -5.30 26.22 17.41
N TYR A 305 -4.98 25.99 18.69
CA TYR A 305 -3.59 25.96 19.18
C TYR A 305 -3.41 24.84 20.20
N THR A 306 -2.21 24.28 20.27
CA THR A 306 -1.82 23.26 21.26
C THR A 306 -0.65 23.76 22.08
N VAL A 307 -0.74 23.58 23.40
CA VAL A 307 0.27 23.99 24.37
C VAL A 307 0.86 22.75 25.02
N GLU A 308 2.19 22.65 25.02
CA GLU A 308 2.93 21.65 25.78
C GLU A 308 3.48 22.27 27.06
N ILE A 309 3.24 21.61 28.20
CA ILE A 309 3.77 21.98 29.50
C ILE A 309 4.62 20.84 30.05
N ARG A 310 5.82 21.18 30.53
CA ARG A 310 6.67 20.27 31.32
C ARG A 310 7.12 20.98 32.58
N LYS A 311 7.07 20.26 33.71
CA LYS A 311 7.47 20.79 35.03
C LYS A 311 6.85 22.18 35.35
N LYS A 312 5.57 22.37 35.00
CA LYS A 312 4.80 23.63 35.13
C LYS A 312 5.33 24.83 34.32
N THR A 313 6.13 24.58 33.29
CA THR A 313 6.60 25.59 32.35
C THR A 313 6.04 25.28 30.97
N ILE A 314 5.56 26.30 30.28
CA ILE A 314 5.14 26.18 28.87
C ILE A 314 6.40 26.02 28.02
N ILE A 315 6.50 24.89 27.33
CA ILE A 315 7.63 24.56 26.45
C ILE A 315 7.36 25.06 25.04
N GLN A 316 6.13 24.92 24.57
CA GLN A 316 5.71 25.38 23.26
C GLN A 316 4.21 25.65 23.22
N ALA A 317 3.82 26.54 22.32
CA ALA A 317 2.45 26.80 21.92
C ALA A 317 2.42 26.95 20.40
N GLN A 318 1.71 26.07 19.70
CA GLN A 318 1.76 25.95 18.24
C GLN A 318 0.37 25.81 17.65
N GLY A 319 0.12 26.53 16.56
CA GLY A 319 -1.07 26.42 15.73
C GLY A 319 -0.78 25.63 14.46
N LEU A 320 -1.60 25.84 13.44
CA LEU A 320 -1.46 25.18 12.14
C LEU A 320 -0.02 25.32 11.59
N LYS A 321 0.59 24.22 11.15
CA LYS A 321 1.95 24.17 10.58
C LYS A 321 3.00 24.84 11.47
N HIS A 322 2.93 24.59 12.77
CA HIS A 322 3.83 25.14 13.79
C HIS A 322 3.80 26.68 13.89
N GLN A 323 2.74 27.34 13.40
CA GLN A 323 2.59 28.78 13.54
C GLN A 323 2.59 29.22 15.01
N SER A 324 3.28 30.31 15.30
CA SER A 324 3.27 30.91 16.63
C SER A 324 1.88 31.49 16.97
N PRO A 325 1.55 31.62 18.27
CA PRO A 325 0.29 32.22 18.68
C PRO A 325 0.17 33.68 18.22
N ILE A 326 -1.03 34.04 17.74
CA ILE A 326 -1.40 35.45 17.51
C ILE A 326 -1.45 36.21 18.85
N LYS A 327 -1.48 37.55 18.78
CA LYS A 327 -1.38 38.42 19.96
C LYS A 327 -2.41 38.07 21.04
N GLU A 328 -3.66 37.89 20.64
CA GLU A 328 -4.79 37.58 21.52
C GLU A 328 -4.59 36.24 22.23
N VAL A 329 -4.02 35.25 21.53
CA VAL A 329 -3.73 33.93 22.11
C VAL A 329 -2.50 33.99 23.02
N LYS A 330 -1.50 34.81 22.71
CA LYS A 330 -0.36 35.06 23.64
C LYS A 330 -0.85 35.69 24.94
N GLU A 331 -1.72 36.70 24.85
CA GLU A 331 -2.31 37.35 26.02
C GLU A 331 -3.12 36.36 26.87
N PHE A 332 -3.93 35.52 26.22
CA PHE A 332 -4.66 34.43 26.89
C PHE A 332 -3.73 33.41 27.56
N ILE A 333 -2.65 33.00 26.90
CA ILE A 333 -1.63 32.10 27.47
C ILE A 333 -0.97 32.74 28.70
N HIS A 334 -0.66 34.04 28.67
CA HIS A 334 -0.10 34.76 29.82
C HIS A 334 -1.09 34.90 30.99
N GLU A 335 -2.38 35.04 30.70
CA GLU A 335 -3.44 35.00 31.70
C GLU A 335 -3.49 33.62 32.37
N PHE A 336 -3.55 32.56 31.56
CA PHE A 336 -3.51 31.17 32.02
C PHE A 336 -2.26 30.87 32.89
N GLU A 337 -1.07 31.28 32.45
CA GLU A 337 0.18 31.06 33.18
C GLU A 337 0.15 31.72 34.57
N ARG A 338 -0.35 32.97 34.65
CA ARG A 338 -0.47 33.70 35.92
C ARG A 338 -1.47 33.03 36.87
N THR A 339 -2.63 32.64 36.35
CA THR A 339 -3.74 32.15 37.16
C THR A 339 -3.56 30.69 37.57
N ILE A 340 -3.14 29.83 36.65
CA ILE A 340 -3.07 28.38 36.86
C ILE A 340 -1.65 27.94 37.24
N LEU A 341 -0.62 28.37 36.51
CA LEU A 341 0.75 27.84 36.73
C LEU A 341 1.45 28.50 37.92
N LYS A 342 1.28 29.82 38.12
CA LYS A 342 1.92 30.57 39.21
C LYS A 342 1.18 30.48 40.55
N LYS A 343 -0.16 30.43 40.57
CA LYS A 343 -0.94 30.23 41.82
C LYS A 343 -0.63 28.88 42.47
N ASN A 344 -0.54 27.83 41.67
CA ASN A 344 -0.13 26.47 42.09
C ASN A 344 1.34 26.35 42.53
N LYS A 345 2.19 27.39 42.38
CA LYS A 345 3.54 27.44 42.97
C LYS A 345 3.50 28.00 44.39
N LYS A 346 2.67 29.02 44.66
CA LYS A 346 2.56 29.64 45.98
C LYS A 346 1.91 28.71 47.02
N GLU A 347 0.89 27.95 46.64
CA GLU A 347 0.21 27.03 47.57
C GLU A 347 1.11 25.88 48.07
N LYS A 348 2.13 25.47 47.30
CA LYS A 348 3.15 24.51 47.78
C LYS A 348 4.29 25.14 48.57
N ALA A 349 4.63 26.40 48.32
CA ALA A 349 5.69 27.08 49.07
C ALA A 349 5.25 27.48 50.49
N VAL A 350 3.95 27.56 50.75
CA VAL A 350 3.37 27.84 52.08
C VAL A 350 3.08 26.56 52.88
N ALA A 351 3.15 25.38 52.24
CA ALA A 351 2.86 24.08 52.83
C ALA A 351 4.13 23.23 53.11
N VAL A 352 5.31 23.87 53.16
CA VAL A 352 6.61 23.24 53.51
C VAL A 352 7.11 23.79 54.84
#